data_AF-A0A7Y1Y1K9-F1
#
_entry.id   AF-A0A7Y1Y1K9-F1
#
_cell.length_a   1.000
_cell.length_b   1.000
_cell.length_c   1.000
_cell.angle_alpha   90.00
_cell.angle_beta   90.00
_cell.angle_gamma   90.00
#
_symmetry.space_group_name_H-M   'P 1'
#
loop_
_entity.id
_entity.type
_entity.pdbx_description
1 polymer ?
#
loop_
_entity_poly.entity_id
_entity_poly.type
_entity_poly.pdbx_seq_one_letter_code
_entity_poly.pdbx_strand_id
1 'polypeptide(L)'
;MYPEDKTPPTIPPAGFEPLEGGAGLSNVLNKLLKKPLSLVHHLQNHEDRGKLPVRLLVITILALAVFGLVAGSFSAGSQLWAAPVKMIAGLLLAALLCLPSLYIFTCLGGIEARFLTVAGMLCAVLALVAVLLVGFAPVVWLFSVSSTSLAFMGFLLVVLWLICAGFGLLLIFRGGKALGMTASGHMCVWGLVFLLVTLQMPTTLRPIIGPGNGSFLNLHEKRFFLGYWIEQFSTEIDPEASRTGNAEGE
;
A
#
# COMPACT_ATOMS: atom_id res chain seq x y z
N MET A 1 14.86 -20.83 -52.02
CA MET A 1 14.54 -19.51 -51.46
C MET A 1 13.54 -19.75 -50.34
N TYR A 2 13.98 -19.74 -49.09
CA TYR A 2 13.11 -19.96 -47.93
C TYR A 2 12.20 -18.72 -47.75
N PRO A 3 10.90 -18.87 -47.45
CA PRO A 3 10.06 -17.73 -47.14
C PRO A 3 10.49 -17.16 -45.78
N GLU A 4 10.82 -15.87 -45.74
CA GLU A 4 11.06 -15.15 -44.50
C GLU A 4 9.78 -15.13 -43.65
N ASP A 5 9.91 -15.62 -42.41
CA ASP A 5 8.91 -15.51 -41.36
C ASP A 5 8.72 -14.02 -41.00
N LYS A 6 7.71 -13.38 -41.60
CA LYS A 6 7.30 -12.02 -41.27
C LYS A 6 6.36 -12.02 -40.07
N THR A 7 6.82 -12.53 -38.94
CA THR A 7 6.19 -12.16 -37.66
C THR A 7 6.63 -10.72 -37.34
N PRO A 8 5.70 -9.75 -37.27
CA PRO A 8 6.08 -8.38 -36.90
C PRO A 8 6.72 -8.41 -35.50
N PRO A 9 7.82 -7.67 -35.26
CA PRO A 9 8.43 -7.61 -33.94
C PRO A 9 7.36 -7.14 -32.96
N THR A 10 7.03 -7.98 -31.99
CA THR A 10 6.10 -7.64 -30.93
C THR A 10 6.77 -6.53 -30.12
N ILE A 11 6.41 -5.28 -30.39
CA ILE A 11 6.92 -4.12 -29.65
C ILE A 11 6.52 -4.35 -28.19
N PRO A 12 7.48 -4.57 -27.26
CA PRO A 12 7.14 -4.73 -25.86
C PRO A 12 6.40 -3.47 -25.39
N PRO A 13 5.37 -3.57 -24.53
CA PRO A 13 4.68 -2.40 -24.03
C PRO A 13 5.69 -1.40 -23.45
N ALA A 14 5.56 -0.13 -23.82
CA ALA A 14 6.53 0.92 -23.48
C ALA A 14 6.90 0.90 -21.98
N GLY A 15 8.19 0.69 -21.68
CA GLY A 15 8.71 0.59 -20.31
C GLY A 15 8.93 -0.83 -19.78
N PHE A 16 8.66 -1.87 -20.58
CA PHE A 16 8.99 -3.27 -20.30
C PHE A 16 10.38 -3.63 -20.86
N GLU A 17 11.42 -2.95 -20.36
CA GLU A 17 12.81 -3.11 -20.80
C GLU A 17 13.68 -3.71 -19.67
N PRO A 18 14.84 -4.31 -19.99
CA PRO A 18 15.81 -4.76 -18.99
C PRO A 18 16.27 -3.64 -18.04
N LEU A 19 16.61 -3.99 -16.80
CA LEU A 19 17.22 -3.05 -15.84
C LEU A 19 18.65 -2.69 -16.28
N GLU A 20 18.79 -1.57 -16.98
CA GLU A 20 20.10 -0.96 -17.21
C GLU A 20 20.61 -0.28 -15.92
N GLY A 21 21.90 -0.45 -15.61
CA GLY A 21 22.58 0.28 -14.54
C GLY A 21 22.80 -0.47 -13.20
N GLY A 22 22.64 -1.79 -13.18
CA GLY A 22 22.87 -2.60 -11.97
C GLY A 22 21.81 -2.42 -10.89
N ALA A 23 21.79 -3.30 -9.89
CA ALA A 23 20.67 -3.43 -8.98
C ALA A 23 20.86 -2.70 -7.62
N GLY A 24 21.44 -1.49 -7.65
CA GLY A 24 21.57 -0.65 -6.44
C GLY A 24 20.22 -0.10 -5.95
N LEU A 25 20.08 0.18 -4.65
CA LEU A 25 18.84 0.68 -4.03
C LEU A 25 18.33 1.98 -4.71
N SER A 26 19.23 2.91 -5.03
CA SER A 26 18.90 4.15 -5.71
C SER A 26 18.42 3.93 -7.15
N ASN A 27 18.99 2.96 -7.87
CA ASN A 27 18.54 2.62 -9.21
C ASN A 27 17.16 1.95 -9.18
N VAL A 28 16.94 1.03 -8.23
CA VAL A 28 15.62 0.40 -8.02
C VAL A 28 14.56 1.45 -7.69
N LEU A 29 14.86 2.41 -6.80
CA LEU A 29 13.96 3.53 -6.48
C LEU A 29 13.68 4.42 -7.70
N ASN A 30 14.71 4.82 -8.45
CA ASN A 30 14.53 5.64 -9.66
C ASN A 30 13.71 4.92 -10.73
N LYS A 31 13.94 3.63 -10.92
CA LYS A 31 13.19 2.81 -11.90
C LYS A 31 11.77 2.55 -11.44
N LEU A 32 11.52 2.40 -10.13
CA LEU A 32 10.18 2.31 -9.57
C LEU A 32 9.34 3.56 -9.88
N LEU A 33 9.95 4.75 -9.83
CA LEU A 33 9.27 6.01 -10.16
C LEU A 33 9.12 6.25 -11.67
N LYS A 34 10.15 5.92 -12.47
CA LYS A 34 10.20 6.28 -13.90
C LYS A 34 9.67 5.19 -14.84
N LYS A 35 9.95 3.92 -14.53
CA LYS A 35 9.62 2.75 -15.38
C LYS A 35 9.26 1.54 -14.49
N PRO A 36 8.17 1.57 -13.69
CA PRO A 36 7.86 0.50 -12.75
C PRO A 36 7.58 -0.86 -13.42
N LEU A 37 7.14 -0.87 -14.69
CA LEU A 37 6.99 -2.10 -15.47
C LEU A 37 8.32 -2.81 -15.79
N SER A 38 9.44 -2.08 -15.86
CA SER A 38 10.76 -2.67 -16.07
C SER A 38 11.19 -3.58 -14.91
N LEU A 39 10.68 -3.30 -13.69
CA LEU A 39 10.89 -4.17 -12.53
C LEU A 39 10.11 -5.49 -12.66
N VAL A 40 8.90 -5.44 -13.22
CA VAL A 40 8.10 -6.64 -13.49
C VAL A 40 8.79 -7.54 -14.52
N HIS A 41 9.35 -6.96 -15.58
CA HIS A 41 10.15 -7.69 -16.56
C HIS A 41 11.38 -8.36 -15.93
N HIS A 42 12.09 -7.65 -15.07
CA HIS A 42 13.27 -8.20 -14.40
C HIS A 42 12.95 -9.28 -13.36
N LEU A 43 11.74 -9.26 -12.78
CA LEU A 43 11.25 -10.35 -11.93
C LEU A 43 10.92 -11.62 -12.71
N GLN A 44 10.67 -11.52 -14.02
CA GLN A 44 10.50 -12.69 -14.89
C GLN A 44 11.86 -13.24 -15.36
N ASN A 45 12.78 -12.36 -15.78
CA ASN A 45 14.07 -12.78 -16.30
C ASN A 45 15.06 -13.21 -15.19
N HIS A 46 15.96 -14.12 -15.52
CA HIS A 46 16.51 -15.10 -14.58
C HIS A 46 17.66 -14.64 -13.66
N GLU A 47 18.20 -13.43 -13.79
CA GLU A 47 19.57 -13.15 -13.31
C GLU A 47 19.74 -12.70 -11.84
N ASP A 48 18.71 -12.20 -11.14
CA ASP A 48 18.92 -11.70 -9.76
C ASP A 48 17.65 -11.72 -8.85
N ARG A 49 16.87 -12.80 -8.99
CA ARG A 49 15.47 -12.93 -8.51
C ARG A 49 15.22 -12.74 -7.01
N GLY A 50 16.14 -13.16 -6.15
CA GLY A 50 15.94 -13.08 -4.69
C GLY A 50 16.25 -11.70 -4.11
N LYS A 51 17.17 -10.95 -4.74
CA LYS A 51 17.66 -9.70 -4.18
C LYS A 51 16.72 -8.53 -4.45
N LEU A 52 15.98 -8.55 -5.56
CA LEU A 52 15.09 -7.45 -5.94
C LEU A 52 13.90 -7.29 -4.97
N PRO A 53 13.12 -8.33 -4.61
CA PRO A 53 12.04 -8.20 -3.63
C PRO A 53 12.54 -7.72 -2.27
N VAL A 54 13.71 -8.21 -1.82
CA VAL A 54 14.34 -7.76 -0.57
C VAL A 54 14.67 -6.27 -0.61
N ARG A 55 15.26 -5.78 -1.72
CA ARG A 55 15.55 -4.35 -1.91
C ARG A 55 14.28 -3.50 -1.91
N LEU A 56 13.22 -3.98 -2.55
CA LEU A 56 11.92 -3.30 -2.56
C LEU A 56 11.32 -3.25 -1.15
N LEU A 57 11.41 -4.33 -0.36
CA LEU A 57 11.00 -4.33 1.03
C LEU A 57 11.80 -3.34 1.90
N VAL A 58 13.13 -3.28 1.71
CA VAL A 58 13.96 -2.28 2.40
C VAL A 58 13.51 -0.86 2.06
N ILE A 59 13.26 -0.56 0.78
CA ILE A 59 12.72 0.74 0.34
C ILE A 59 11.38 1.02 1.02
N THR A 60 10.45 0.05 1.03
CA THR A 60 9.15 0.17 1.70
C THR A 60 9.30 0.50 3.17
N ILE A 61 10.14 -0.25 3.90
CA ILE A 61 10.36 -0.07 5.34
C ILE A 61 10.92 1.32 5.63
N LEU A 62 11.94 1.75 4.88
CA LEU A 62 12.56 3.07 5.06
C LEU A 62 11.57 4.20 4.74
N ALA A 63 10.82 4.09 3.65
CA ALA A 63 9.83 5.09 3.26
C ALA A 63 8.67 5.18 4.26
N LEU A 64 8.14 4.05 4.72
CA LEU A 64 7.11 4.03 5.77
C LEU A 64 7.63 4.51 7.11
N ALA A 65 8.90 4.28 7.44
CA ALA A 65 9.49 4.81 8.65
C ALA A 65 9.50 6.35 8.63
N VAL A 66 9.96 6.94 7.52
CA VAL A 66 9.96 8.40 7.33
C VAL A 66 8.55 8.96 7.37
N PHE A 67 7.63 8.39 6.58
CA PHE A 67 6.25 8.87 6.55
C PHE A 67 5.54 8.71 7.90
N GLY A 68 5.75 7.58 8.59
CA GLY A 68 5.16 7.32 9.90
C GLY A 68 5.68 8.24 11.00
N LEU A 69 6.92 8.72 10.91
CA LEU A 69 7.45 9.72 11.84
C LEU A 69 6.74 11.07 11.64
N VAL A 70 6.49 11.44 10.39
CA VAL A 70 5.77 12.67 10.04
C VAL A 70 4.29 12.57 10.42
N ALA A 71 3.62 11.45 10.12
CA ALA A 71 2.25 11.23 10.56
C ALA A 71 2.14 11.20 12.09
N GLY A 72 3.15 10.65 12.78
CA GLY A 72 3.23 10.58 14.23
C GLY A 72 3.47 11.93 14.92
N SER A 73 4.00 12.94 14.23
CA SER A 73 4.27 14.26 14.83
C SER A 73 3.00 14.93 15.36
N PHE A 74 1.85 14.61 14.78
CA PHE A 74 0.54 15.09 15.23
C PHE A 74 0.15 14.61 16.63
N SER A 75 0.62 13.44 17.05
CA SER A 75 0.26 12.84 18.35
C SER A 75 1.13 13.33 19.52
N ALA A 76 2.06 14.27 19.29
CA ALA A 76 2.81 15.07 20.27
C ALA A 76 3.20 14.38 21.61
N GLY A 77 3.77 13.16 21.59
CA GLY A 77 4.13 12.43 22.82
C GLY A 77 5.09 11.25 22.66
N SER A 78 5.28 10.47 23.73
CA SER A 78 6.18 9.28 23.85
C SER A 78 5.86 8.11 22.90
N GLN A 79 4.86 8.27 22.03
CA GLN A 79 4.42 7.30 21.02
C GLN A 79 4.92 7.62 19.59
N LEU A 80 5.77 8.65 19.41
CA LEU A 80 6.35 9.02 18.09
C LEU A 80 7.01 7.83 17.36
N TRP A 81 7.63 6.92 18.10
CA TRP A 81 8.25 5.72 17.54
C TRP A 81 7.25 4.60 17.25
N ALA A 82 6.10 4.58 17.94
CA ALA A 82 5.08 3.55 17.77
C ALA A 82 4.32 3.72 16.45
N ALA A 83 4.13 4.95 15.96
CA ALA A 83 3.43 5.21 14.70
C ALA A 83 4.14 4.58 13.48
N PRO A 84 5.45 4.83 13.22
CA PRO A 84 6.20 4.16 12.16
C PRO A 84 6.13 2.63 12.23
N VAL A 85 6.35 2.08 13.43
CA VAL A 85 6.35 0.62 13.65
C VAL A 85 4.99 0.02 13.31
N LYS A 86 3.89 0.66 13.74
CA LYS A 86 2.53 0.22 13.42
C LYS A 86 2.23 0.28 11.94
N MET A 87 2.66 1.34 11.24
CA MET A 87 2.45 1.46 9.79
C MET A 87 3.18 0.38 9.02
N ILE A 88 4.45 0.13 9.37
CA ILE A 88 5.26 -0.94 8.78
C ILE A 88 4.62 -2.30 9.05
N ALA A 89 4.31 -2.61 10.32
CA ALA A 89 3.71 -3.88 10.69
C ALA A 89 2.34 -4.10 10.03
N GLY A 90 1.49 -3.08 10.03
CA GLY A 90 0.16 -3.13 9.41
C GLY A 90 0.24 -3.41 7.92
N LEU A 91 1.12 -2.72 7.18
CA LEU A 91 1.25 -2.94 5.74
C LEU A 91 1.90 -4.29 5.40
N LEU A 92 2.95 -4.69 6.13
CA LEU A 92 3.62 -5.98 5.89
C LEU A 92 2.71 -7.17 6.22
N LEU A 93 1.92 -7.09 7.28
CA LEU A 93 0.96 -8.13 7.64
C LEU A 93 -0.20 -8.17 6.64
N ALA A 94 -0.73 -7.01 6.20
CA ALA A 94 -1.71 -6.97 5.11
C ALA A 94 -1.17 -7.63 3.83
N ALA A 95 0.07 -7.30 3.46
CA ALA A 95 0.73 -7.88 2.30
C ALA A 95 0.88 -9.40 2.44
N LEU A 96 1.28 -9.90 3.61
CA LEU A 96 1.43 -11.33 3.87
C LEU A 96 0.08 -12.07 3.74
N LEU A 97 -1.00 -11.48 4.25
CA LEU A 97 -2.35 -12.03 4.14
C LEU A 97 -2.90 -11.99 2.71
N CYS A 98 -2.56 -10.95 1.94
CA CYS A 98 -3.01 -10.78 0.55
C CYS A 98 -2.12 -11.48 -0.49
N LEU A 99 -0.93 -11.95 -0.12
CA LEU A 99 -0.01 -12.64 -1.03
C LEU A 99 -0.58 -13.96 -1.59
N PRO A 100 -1.12 -14.90 -0.77
CA PRO A 100 -1.68 -16.14 -1.31
C PRO A 100 -2.88 -15.89 -2.22
N SER A 101 -3.74 -14.93 -1.88
CA SER A 101 -4.87 -14.56 -2.74
C SER A 101 -4.40 -13.91 -4.05
N LEU A 102 -3.39 -13.03 -4.01
CA LEU A 102 -2.81 -12.44 -5.22
C LEU A 102 -2.30 -13.50 -6.18
N TYR A 103 -1.63 -14.54 -5.66
CA TYR A 103 -1.16 -15.65 -6.46
C TYR A 103 -2.32 -16.38 -7.16
N ILE A 104 -3.36 -16.74 -6.41
CA ILE A 104 -4.56 -17.41 -6.95
C ILE A 104 -5.22 -16.57 -8.04
N PHE A 105 -5.48 -15.27 -7.77
CA PHE A 105 -6.13 -14.38 -8.74
C PHE A 105 -5.25 -14.10 -9.97
N THR A 106 -3.92 -14.14 -9.82
CA THR A 106 -2.98 -14.04 -10.94
C THR A 106 -3.08 -15.27 -11.84
N CYS A 107 -3.11 -16.48 -11.25
CA CYS A 107 -3.30 -17.72 -12.01
C CYS A 107 -4.68 -17.79 -12.68
N LEU A 108 -5.75 -17.38 -11.98
CA LEU A 108 -7.10 -17.27 -12.56
C LEU A 108 -7.18 -16.24 -13.68
N GLY A 109 -6.34 -15.20 -13.63
CA GLY A 109 -6.18 -14.21 -14.70
C GLY A 109 -5.52 -14.77 -15.98
N GLY A 110 -5.14 -16.04 -15.99
CA GLY A 110 -4.50 -16.73 -17.11
C GLY A 110 -2.98 -16.57 -17.17
N ILE A 111 -2.36 -16.01 -16.13
CA ILE A 111 -0.91 -15.84 -16.09
C ILE A 111 -0.29 -17.07 -15.41
N GLU A 112 0.60 -17.78 -16.12
CA GLU A 112 1.48 -18.79 -15.52
C GLU A 112 2.60 -18.12 -14.72
N ALA A 113 2.23 -17.48 -13.61
CA ALA A 113 3.14 -16.74 -12.76
C ALA A 113 3.79 -17.64 -11.70
N ARG A 114 5.11 -17.51 -11.52
CA ARG A 114 5.82 -18.10 -10.39
C ARG A 114 5.51 -17.31 -9.12
N PHE A 115 5.46 -18.00 -7.97
CA PHE A 115 5.22 -17.37 -6.67
C PHE A 115 6.16 -16.19 -6.38
N LEU A 116 7.46 -16.33 -6.70
CA LEU A 116 8.44 -15.24 -6.53
C LEU A 116 8.16 -14.01 -7.39
N THR A 117 7.66 -14.18 -8.61
CA THR A 117 7.28 -13.06 -9.48
C THR A 117 6.09 -12.31 -8.89
N VAL A 118 5.09 -13.05 -8.39
CA VAL A 118 3.92 -12.48 -7.71
C VAL A 118 4.32 -11.75 -6.42
N ALA A 119 5.16 -12.37 -5.60
CA ALA A 119 5.70 -11.74 -4.39
C ALA A 119 6.52 -10.48 -4.70
N GLY A 120 7.34 -10.52 -5.74
CA GLY A 120 8.10 -9.37 -6.22
C GLY A 120 7.21 -8.23 -6.72
N MET A 121 6.15 -8.54 -7.46
CA MET A 121 5.15 -7.53 -7.89
C MET A 121 4.45 -6.89 -6.70
N LEU A 122 4.07 -7.68 -5.69
CA LEU A 122 3.50 -7.14 -4.46
C LEU A 122 4.50 -6.22 -3.76
N CYS A 123 5.76 -6.65 -3.60
CA CYS A 123 6.82 -5.81 -3.01
C CYS A 123 7.03 -4.50 -3.80
N ALA A 124 6.93 -4.53 -5.13
CA ALA A 124 7.03 -3.35 -5.97
C ALA A 124 5.87 -2.38 -5.73
N VAL A 125 4.64 -2.89 -5.58
CA VAL A 125 3.48 -2.08 -5.21
C VAL A 125 3.64 -1.44 -3.84
N LEU A 126 4.06 -2.21 -2.83
CA LEU A 126 4.27 -1.67 -1.49
C LEU A 126 5.33 -0.57 -1.49
N ALA A 127 6.43 -0.77 -2.22
CA ALA A 127 7.49 0.22 -2.35
C ALA A 127 6.98 1.49 -3.05
N LEU A 128 6.18 1.34 -4.12
CA LEU A 128 5.63 2.49 -4.84
C LEU A 128 4.68 3.28 -3.95
N VAL A 129 3.77 2.60 -3.25
CA VAL A 129 2.83 3.23 -2.30
C VAL A 129 3.59 3.97 -1.21
N ALA A 130 4.60 3.34 -0.60
CA ALA A 130 5.38 3.95 0.48
C ALA A 130 6.17 5.18 0.02
N VAL A 131 6.78 5.13 -1.17
CA VAL A 131 7.52 6.27 -1.74
C VAL A 131 6.57 7.43 -2.08
N LEU A 132 5.39 7.14 -2.64
CA LEU A 132 4.38 8.15 -2.91
C LEU A 132 3.88 8.81 -1.62
N LEU A 133 3.67 8.03 -0.56
CA LEU A 133 3.31 8.57 0.76
C LEU A 133 4.39 9.52 1.28
N VAL A 134 5.68 9.17 1.17
CA VAL A 134 6.78 10.08 1.51
C VAL A 134 6.71 11.39 0.71
N GLY A 135 6.34 11.32 -0.57
CA GLY A 135 6.10 12.51 -1.40
C GLY A 135 5.03 13.46 -0.84
N PHE A 136 4.02 12.91 -0.15
CA PHE A 136 2.98 13.67 0.53
C PHE A 136 3.30 14.02 2.00
N ALA A 137 4.45 13.59 2.54
CA ALA A 137 4.84 13.87 3.91
C ALA A 137 4.86 15.38 4.26
N PRO A 138 5.34 16.30 3.39
CA PRO A 138 5.29 17.74 3.68
C PRO A 138 3.86 18.28 3.85
N VAL A 139 2.90 17.72 3.11
CA VAL A 139 1.48 18.09 3.21
C VAL A 139 0.92 17.64 4.56
N VAL A 140 1.18 16.39 4.93
CA VAL A 140 0.76 15.84 6.24
C VAL A 140 1.39 16.65 7.38
N TRP A 141 2.68 16.98 7.29
CA TRP A 141 3.37 17.78 8.29
C TRP A 141 2.76 19.18 8.43
N LEU A 142 2.48 19.87 7.32
CA LEU A 142 1.87 21.20 7.34
C LEU A 142 0.53 21.19 8.09
N PHE A 143 -0.34 20.23 7.76
CA PHE A 143 -1.64 20.08 8.42
C PHE A 143 -1.53 19.60 9.86
N SER A 144 -0.47 18.86 10.20
CA SER A 144 -0.18 18.46 11.58
C SER A 144 0.10 19.66 12.48
N VAL A 145 0.67 20.73 11.94
CA VAL A 145 0.99 21.96 12.71
C VAL A 145 -0.18 22.93 12.70
N SER A 146 -1.00 22.94 11.64
CA SER A 146 -2.10 23.89 11.49
C SER A 146 -3.46 23.41 12.03
N SER A 147 -3.61 22.12 12.36
CA SER A 147 -4.87 21.53 12.83
C SER A 147 -4.69 20.83 14.17
N THR A 148 -5.76 20.79 14.96
CA THR A 148 -5.87 19.98 16.19
C THR A 148 -6.95 18.90 16.07
N SER A 149 -7.72 18.86 14.97
CA SER A 149 -8.79 17.87 14.74
C SER A 149 -8.19 16.53 14.33
N LEU A 150 -8.54 15.50 15.10
CA LEU A 150 -8.10 14.13 14.89
C LEU A 150 -8.84 13.50 13.70
N ALA A 151 -10.14 13.81 13.54
CA ALA A 151 -10.93 13.33 12.40
C ALA A 151 -10.40 13.86 11.07
N PHE A 152 -10.09 15.16 11.01
CA PHE A 152 -9.51 15.78 9.81
C PHE A 152 -8.19 15.14 9.41
N MET A 153 -7.27 14.98 10.37
CA MET A 153 -5.95 14.40 10.10
C MET A 153 -6.05 12.94 9.66
N GLY A 154 -6.92 12.17 10.29
CA GLY A 154 -7.21 10.80 9.88
C GLY A 154 -7.75 10.67 8.47
N PHE A 155 -8.75 11.49 8.13
CA PHE A 155 -9.32 11.51 6.78
C PHE A 155 -8.30 11.91 5.73
N LEU A 156 -7.46 12.92 6.00
CA LEU A 156 -6.36 13.30 5.12
C LEU A 156 -5.44 12.10 4.84
N LEU A 157 -5.03 11.38 5.89
CA LEU A 157 -4.19 10.19 5.74
C LEU A 157 -4.88 9.08 4.93
N VAL A 158 -6.18 8.86 5.13
CA VAL A 158 -6.96 7.88 4.37
C VAL A 158 -7.05 8.24 2.90
N VAL A 159 -7.34 9.51 2.58
CA VAL A 159 -7.42 9.99 1.19
C VAL A 159 -6.07 9.88 0.50
N LEU A 160 -4.99 10.33 1.14
CA LEU A 160 -3.64 10.21 0.59
C LEU A 160 -3.25 8.75 0.37
N TRP A 161 -3.59 7.87 1.31
CA TRP A 161 -3.35 6.45 1.19
C TRP A 161 -4.14 5.84 0.02
N LEU A 162 -5.43 6.19 -0.16
CA LEU A 162 -6.25 5.72 -1.27
C LEU A 162 -5.67 6.13 -2.63
N ILE A 163 -5.18 7.36 -2.76
CA ILE A 163 -4.52 7.85 -3.97
C ILE A 163 -3.27 7.00 -4.26
N CYS A 164 -2.40 6.83 -3.26
CA CYS A 164 -1.17 6.04 -3.40
C CYS A 164 -1.46 4.57 -3.74
N ALA A 165 -2.42 3.96 -3.04
CA ALA A 165 -2.86 2.58 -3.27
C ALA A 165 -3.45 2.40 -4.69
N GLY A 166 -4.18 3.40 -5.20
CA GLY A 166 -4.67 3.42 -6.57
C GLY A 166 -3.55 3.33 -7.61
N PHE A 167 -2.46 4.09 -7.43
CA PHE A 167 -1.27 3.97 -8.28
C PHE A 167 -0.58 2.61 -8.16
N GLY A 168 -0.53 2.05 -6.94
CA GLY A 168 -0.03 0.71 -6.67
C GLY A 168 -0.83 -0.38 -7.40
N LEU A 169 -2.17 -0.33 -7.31
CA LEU A 169 -3.04 -1.26 -8.03
C LEU A 169 -2.89 -1.12 -9.54
N LEU A 170 -2.81 0.11 -10.05
CA LEU A 170 -2.57 0.38 -11.47
C LEU A 170 -1.29 -0.31 -11.96
N LEU A 171 -0.23 -0.35 -11.13
CA LEU A 171 0.98 -1.09 -11.44
C LEU A 171 0.72 -2.60 -11.57
N ILE A 172 -0.04 -3.22 -10.67
CA ILE A 172 -0.41 -4.64 -10.79
C ILE A 172 -1.23 -4.91 -12.04
N PHE A 173 -2.21 -4.06 -12.37
CA PHE A 173 -3.00 -4.25 -13.59
C PHE A 173 -2.15 -4.14 -14.86
N ARG A 174 -1.28 -3.13 -14.93
CA ARG A 174 -0.38 -2.93 -16.08
C ARG A 174 0.65 -4.06 -16.17
N GLY A 175 1.22 -4.46 -15.04
CA GLY A 175 2.13 -5.60 -14.93
C GLY A 175 1.44 -6.87 -15.42
N GLY A 176 0.26 -7.21 -14.87
CA GLY A 176 -0.52 -8.36 -15.29
C GLY A 176 -0.82 -8.37 -16.79
N LYS A 177 -1.26 -7.24 -17.36
CA LYS A 177 -1.46 -7.13 -18.82
C LYS A 177 -0.17 -7.36 -19.61
N ALA A 178 0.96 -6.82 -19.16
CA ALA A 178 2.26 -7.08 -19.79
C ALA A 178 2.69 -8.55 -19.69
N LEU A 179 2.22 -9.27 -18.66
CA LEU A 179 2.43 -10.71 -18.50
C LEU A 179 1.41 -11.59 -19.23
N GLY A 180 0.49 -11.00 -20.02
CA GLY A 180 -0.50 -11.74 -20.79
C GLY A 180 -1.83 -12.00 -20.08
N MET A 181 -2.16 -11.27 -19.00
CA MET A 181 -3.43 -11.40 -18.31
C MET A 181 -4.63 -11.13 -19.25
N THR A 182 -5.50 -12.11 -19.40
CA THR A 182 -6.68 -12.05 -20.28
C THR A 182 -7.93 -11.61 -19.52
N ALA A 183 -8.09 -12.04 -18.27
CA ALA A 183 -9.27 -11.76 -17.44
C ALA A 183 -8.98 -10.70 -16.36
N SER A 184 -9.01 -9.42 -16.76
CA SER A 184 -8.71 -8.29 -15.85
C SER A 184 -9.71 -8.11 -14.68
N GLY A 185 -10.93 -8.67 -14.78
CA GLY A 185 -11.97 -8.55 -13.75
C GLY A 185 -11.60 -9.20 -12.43
N HIS A 186 -10.96 -10.38 -12.47
CA HIS A 186 -10.47 -11.09 -11.29
C HIS A 186 -9.46 -10.29 -10.49
N MET A 187 -8.57 -9.58 -11.20
CA MET A 187 -7.58 -8.72 -10.56
C MET A 187 -8.21 -7.45 -9.96
N CYS A 188 -9.36 -7.01 -10.49
CA CYS A 188 -10.15 -5.92 -9.89
C CYS A 188 -10.76 -6.32 -8.55
N VAL A 189 -11.36 -7.51 -8.49
CA VAL A 189 -11.88 -8.07 -7.23
C VAL A 189 -10.75 -8.19 -6.20
N TRP A 190 -9.60 -8.73 -6.60
CA TRP A 190 -8.44 -8.80 -5.71
C TRP A 190 -7.99 -7.43 -5.22
N GLY A 191 -7.91 -6.43 -6.12
CA GLY A 191 -7.52 -5.08 -5.75
C GLY A 191 -8.46 -4.46 -4.71
N LEU A 192 -9.77 -4.71 -4.83
CA LEU A 192 -10.76 -4.26 -3.86
C LEU A 192 -10.58 -4.96 -2.50
N VAL A 193 -10.35 -6.27 -2.49
CA VAL A 193 -10.04 -7.02 -1.25
C VAL A 193 -8.76 -6.50 -0.61
N PHE A 194 -7.71 -6.26 -1.40
CA PHE A 194 -6.45 -5.69 -0.93
C PHE A 194 -6.70 -4.35 -0.24
N LEU A 195 -7.42 -3.43 -0.90
CA LEU A 195 -7.76 -2.13 -0.32
C LEU A 195 -8.50 -2.27 1.01
N LEU A 196 -9.53 -3.12 1.07
CA LEU A 196 -10.30 -3.33 2.30
C LEU A 196 -9.43 -3.87 3.44
N VAL A 197 -8.57 -4.86 3.17
CA VAL A 197 -7.69 -5.44 4.19
C VAL A 197 -6.68 -4.39 4.67
N THR A 198 -6.02 -3.69 3.76
CA THR A 198 -5.05 -2.64 4.11
C THR A 198 -5.69 -1.46 4.83
N LEU A 199 -6.95 -1.13 4.52
CA LEU A 199 -7.70 -0.08 5.20
C LEU A 199 -8.09 -0.51 6.62
N GLN A 200 -8.40 -1.80 6.84
CA GLN A 200 -8.76 -2.32 8.16
C GLN A 200 -7.57 -2.43 9.12
N MET A 201 -6.36 -2.75 8.64
CA MET A 201 -5.19 -2.98 9.49
C MET A 201 -4.81 -1.80 10.42
N PRO A 202 -4.87 -0.53 9.98
CA PRO A 202 -4.65 0.65 10.84
C PRO A 202 -5.68 0.84 11.97
N THR A 203 -6.83 0.16 11.93
CA THR A 203 -7.82 0.15 13.04
C THR A 203 -7.75 -1.10 13.91
N THR A 204 -7.31 -2.24 13.37
CA THR A 204 -7.09 -3.46 14.15
C THR A 204 -5.88 -3.30 15.08
N LEU A 205 -4.83 -2.63 14.61
CA LEU A 205 -3.81 -2.06 15.47
C LEU A 205 -4.41 -0.77 16.05
N ARG A 206 -4.45 -0.62 17.38
CA ARG A 206 -5.01 0.54 18.09
C ARG A 206 -4.81 1.86 17.31
N PRO A 207 -5.84 2.74 17.19
CA PRO A 207 -5.80 3.92 16.33
C PRO A 207 -4.44 4.61 16.40
N ILE A 208 -3.82 4.80 15.23
CA ILE A 208 -2.46 5.34 15.12
C ILE A 208 -2.39 6.76 15.73
N ILE A 209 -3.53 7.44 15.81
CA ILE A 209 -3.71 8.75 16.41
C ILE A 209 -4.78 8.65 17.52
N GLY A 210 -4.43 9.03 18.75
CA GLY A 210 -5.38 9.12 19.89
C GLY A 210 -4.82 8.62 21.24
N PRO A 211 -5.38 9.09 22.39
CA PRO A 211 -4.86 8.76 23.72
C PRO A 211 -5.07 7.29 24.03
N GLY A 212 -3.96 6.60 24.33
CA GLY A 212 -3.98 5.17 24.49
C GLY A 212 -3.50 4.66 25.86
N ASN A 213 -4.41 4.45 26.81
CA ASN A 213 -4.13 3.67 28.02
C ASN A 213 -3.76 2.19 27.71
N GLY A 214 -2.52 1.79 27.97
CA GLY A 214 -2.18 0.45 28.47
C GLY A 214 -1.87 -0.71 27.51
N SER A 215 -2.57 -0.94 26.40
CA SER A 215 -2.37 -2.18 25.60
C SER A 215 -2.05 -1.96 24.11
N PHE A 216 -1.11 -2.75 23.58
CA PHE A 216 -0.62 -2.72 22.19
C PHE A 216 -1.63 -3.29 21.19
N LEU A 217 -2.56 -4.14 21.67
CA LEU A 217 -3.63 -4.75 20.89
C LEU A 217 -4.98 -4.31 21.46
N ASN A 218 -5.84 -3.74 20.61
CA ASN A 218 -7.19 -3.33 21.00
C ASN A 218 -8.19 -4.43 20.59
N LEU A 219 -8.03 -5.64 21.15
CA LEU A 219 -8.88 -6.80 20.83
C LEU A 219 -10.28 -6.73 21.49
N HIS A 220 -10.53 -5.74 22.35
CA HIS A 220 -11.74 -5.64 23.17
C HIS A 220 -12.89 -4.87 22.48
N GLU A 221 -12.62 -4.04 21.49
CA GLU A 221 -13.63 -3.34 20.69
C GLU A 221 -13.42 -3.61 19.19
N LYS A 222 -14.22 -4.51 18.61
CA LYS A 222 -14.21 -4.78 17.17
C LYS A 222 -15.00 -3.68 16.45
N ARG A 223 -14.34 -2.61 16.02
CA ARG A 223 -14.96 -1.56 15.19
C ARG A 223 -14.51 -1.66 13.72
N PHE A 224 -15.46 -1.50 12.80
CA PHE A 224 -15.16 -1.39 11.37
C PHE A 224 -14.56 -0.02 11.06
N PHE A 225 -13.53 0.04 10.20
CA PHE A 225 -12.73 1.25 9.96
C PHE A 225 -13.56 2.48 9.57
N LEU A 226 -14.47 2.31 8.60
CA LEU A 226 -15.37 3.40 8.19
C LEU A 226 -16.28 3.85 9.34
N GLY A 227 -16.77 2.91 10.16
CA GLY A 227 -17.61 3.21 11.30
C GLY A 227 -16.89 4.07 12.34
N TYR A 228 -15.64 3.73 12.65
CA TYR A 228 -14.80 4.53 13.55
C TYR A 228 -14.63 5.96 13.06
N TRP A 229 -14.29 6.18 11.79
CA TRP A 229 -14.10 7.53 11.26
C TRP A 229 -15.41 8.30 11.14
N ILE A 230 -16.50 7.66 10.70
CA ILE A 230 -17.83 8.30 10.63
C ILE A 230 -18.27 8.74 12.02
N GLU A 231 -18.06 7.93 13.04
CA GLU A 231 -18.41 8.25 14.44
C GLU A 231 -17.55 9.39 15.00
N GLN A 232 -16.25 9.42 14.69
CA GLN A 232 -15.38 10.56 15.06
C GLN A 232 -15.84 11.84 14.36
N PHE A 233 -16.13 11.78 13.06
CA PHE A 233 -16.67 12.91 12.31
C PHE A 233 -18.01 13.39 12.86
N SER A 234 -18.94 12.49 13.19
CA SER A 234 -20.24 12.87 13.76
C SER A 234 -20.10 13.48 15.15
N THR A 235 -19.16 12.98 15.96
CA THR A 235 -18.89 13.53 17.31
C THR A 235 -18.27 14.93 17.23
N GLU A 236 -17.46 15.21 16.22
CA GLU A 236 -16.91 16.56 15.98
C GLU A 236 -17.96 17.55 15.44
N ILE A 237 -18.95 17.08 14.67
CA ILE A 237 -20.01 17.91 14.06
C ILE A 237 -21.18 18.16 15.02
N ASP A 238 -21.59 17.15 15.79
CA ASP A 238 -22.74 17.21 16.70
C ASP A 238 -22.42 16.54 18.05
N PRO A 239 -21.88 17.30 19.02
CA PRO A 239 -21.52 16.75 20.33
C PRO A 239 -22.73 16.34 21.19
N GLU A 240 -23.96 16.79 20.87
CA GLU A 240 -25.18 16.46 21.64
C GLU A 240 -25.81 15.11 21.24
N ALA A 241 -25.66 14.68 19.99
CA ALA A 241 -26.21 13.40 19.50
C ALA A 241 -25.64 12.15 20.20
N SER A 242 -24.44 12.25 20.78
CA SER A 242 -23.79 11.16 21.54
C SER A 242 -24.31 11.02 22.98
N ARG A 243 -24.95 12.05 23.54
CA ARG A 243 -25.48 12.04 24.91
C ARG A 243 -26.88 11.43 25.00
N THR A 244 -27.67 11.51 23.94
CA THR A 244 -29.05 11.00 23.92
C THR A 244 -29.11 9.48 23.73
N GLY A 245 -28.13 8.86 23.07
CA GLY A 245 -28.07 7.40 22.89
C GLY A 245 -27.71 6.60 24.14
N ASN A 246 -27.11 7.22 25.17
CA ASN A 246 -26.76 6.56 26.43
C ASN A 246 -27.83 6.75 27.53
N ALA A 247 -28.87 7.56 27.30
CA ALA A 247 -29.92 7.83 28.28
C ALA A 247 -31.16 6.94 28.12
N GLU A 248 -31.27 6.17 27.03
CA GLU A 248 -32.39 5.25 26.77
C GLU A 248 -32.07 3.78 27.12
N GLY A 249 -30.95 3.54 27.82
CA GLY A 249 -30.44 2.20 28.14
C GLY A 249 -30.24 1.90 29.63
N GLU A 250 -30.82 2.69 30.54
CA GLU A 250 -30.97 2.33 31.96
C GLU A 250 -32.36 1.77 32.27
#